data_AF-A0A094WA73-F1
#
_entry.id   AF-A0A094WA73-F1
#
_cell.length_a   1.000
_cell.length_b   1.000
_cell.length_c   1.000
_cell.angle_alpha   90.00
_cell.angle_beta   90.00
_cell.angle_gamma   90.00
#
_symmetry.space_group_name_H-M   'P 1'
#
loop_
_entity.id
_entity.type
_entity.pdbx_description
1 polymer ?
#
loop_
_entity_poly.entity_id
_entity_poly.type
_entity_poly.pdbx_seq_one_letter_code
_entity_poly.pdbx_strand_id
1 'polypeptide(L)'
;MVRKKWGVLLVVHGSPDNRGNLHVLEAYARLKDRLGGEIPLEIGFIEHAQPSVDDSLDLLAEKVDGVALVPLLLFDAGHSKNDMSSYIKRARKLHPGLEIIRDWALGTDQTVVSLLLEILPPIEDNVRETLVIVGRGSLDANANASLFYQGRRLWERRKGTLPLFSFISVTEPRLSGLLESLPPDRQDRLVLLPYFLFEGVLMDRIRNLGASYREKNAFSGTILVTPPFGDHPVFLDHIADRIHRLLRTGKTPMPRWPVVHPDESAEQLTLTEREF
;
A
#
# COMPACT_ATOMS: atom_id res chain seq x y z
N MET A 1 -26.83 14.18 21.85
CA MET A 1 -25.92 13.03 21.78
C MET A 1 -24.52 13.54 22.12
N VAL A 2 -23.82 12.92 23.08
CA VAL A 2 -22.42 13.24 23.34
C VAL A 2 -21.61 12.80 22.11
N ARG A 3 -20.78 13.70 21.56
CA ARG A 3 -19.92 13.39 20.42
C ARG A 3 -18.83 12.45 20.92
N LYS A 4 -18.81 11.20 20.44
CA LYS A 4 -17.77 10.23 20.77
C LYS A 4 -16.39 10.79 20.42
N LYS A 5 -15.45 10.66 21.34
CA LYS A 5 -14.04 10.97 21.11
C LYS A 5 -13.40 9.78 20.41
N TRP A 6 -12.84 10.03 19.23
CA TRP A 6 -12.18 8.99 18.43
C TRP A 6 -10.66 9.14 18.48
N GLY A 7 -9.97 8.00 18.51
CA GLY A 7 -8.53 7.88 18.22
C GLY A 7 -8.30 7.10 16.94
N VAL A 8 -7.10 7.22 16.38
CA VAL A 8 -6.67 6.54 15.16
C VAL A 8 -5.43 5.71 15.47
N LEU A 9 -5.46 4.44 15.09
CA LEU A 9 -4.31 3.55 15.14
C LEU A 9 -3.85 3.25 13.72
N LEU A 10 -2.68 3.75 13.34
CA LEU A 10 -2.02 3.33 12.11
C LEU A 10 -1.40 1.96 12.33
N VAL A 11 -1.84 0.99 11.52
CA VAL A 11 -1.29 -0.37 11.59
C VAL A 11 -0.29 -0.56 10.47
N VAL A 12 0.94 -0.89 10.83
CA VAL A 12 2.06 -1.10 9.92
C VAL A 12 2.63 -2.50 10.13
N HIS A 13 3.17 -3.10 9.07
CA HIS A 13 3.73 -4.44 9.19
C HIS A 13 4.98 -4.46 10.09
N GLY A 14 5.81 -3.42 9.97
CA GLY A 14 7.18 -3.39 10.47
C GLY A 14 8.15 -4.11 9.55
N SER A 15 9.43 -3.80 9.73
CA SER A 15 10.52 -4.27 8.87
C SER A 15 11.68 -4.76 9.72
N PRO A 16 12.33 -5.88 9.37
CA PRO A 16 13.58 -6.30 9.99
C PRO A 16 14.73 -5.32 9.66
N ASP A 17 14.60 -4.54 8.58
CA ASP A 17 15.49 -3.42 8.26
C ASP A 17 14.98 -2.14 8.90
N ASN A 18 15.76 -1.60 9.84
CA ASN A 18 15.40 -0.42 10.62
C ASN A 18 15.19 0.84 9.77
N ARG A 19 15.80 0.93 8.57
CA ARG A 19 15.55 2.06 7.65
C ARG A 19 14.07 2.15 7.25
N GLY A 20 13.41 0.99 7.06
CA GLY A 20 11.99 0.93 6.79
C GLY A 20 11.15 1.45 7.95
N ASN A 21 11.51 1.08 9.19
CA ASN A 21 10.80 1.54 10.39
C ASN A 21 10.98 3.04 10.62
N LEU A 22 12.20 3.57 10.42
CA LEU A 22 12.46 5.02 10.51
C LEU A 22 11.66 5.80 9.47
N HIS A 23 11.64 5.32 8.22
CA HIS A 23 10.86 5.96 7.15
C HIS A 23 9.35 5.97 7.47
N VAL A 24 8.81 4.88 8.04
CA VAL A 24 7.42 4.84 8.53
C VAL A 24 7.18 5.88 9.63
N LEU A 25 8.11 6.03 10.58
CA LEU A 25 7.97 6.98 11.69
C LEU A 25 8.02 8.43 11.21
N GLU A 26 8.80 8.73 10.17
CA GLU A 26 8.81 10.04 9.50
C GLU A 26 7.45 10.33 8.83
N ALA A 27 6.90 9.35 8.11
CA ALA A 27 5.56 9.46 7.53
C ALA A 27 4.47 9.65 8.59
N TYR A 28 4.58 8.94 9.72
CA TYR A 28 3.69 9.07 10.88
C TYR A 28 3.74 10.49 11.48
N ALA A 29 4.94 11.04 11.70
CA ALA A 29 5.09 12.40 12.23
C ALA A 29 4.44 13.43 11.29
N ARG A 30 4.70 13.32 9.98
CA ARG A 30 4.11 14.20 8.97
C ARG A 30 2.59 14.06 8.85
N LEU A 31 2.04 12.86 9.08
CA LEU A 31 0.60 12.64 9.11
C LEU A 31 -0.03 13.21 10.38
N LYS A 32 0.64 13.09 11.53
CA LYS A 32 0.19 13.67 12.79
C LYS A 32 0.00 15.19 12.67
N ASP A 33 0.94 15.86 12.02
CA ASP A 33 0.86 17.31 11.76
C ASP A 33 -0.35 17.65 10.88
N ARG A 34 -0.63 16.84 9.85
CA ARG A 34 -1.81 17.03 8.96
C ARG A 34 -3.15 16.86 9.66
N LEU A 35 -3.21 15.99 10.69
CA LEU A 35 -4.42 15.78 11.48
C LEU A 35 -4.64 16.86 12.55
N GLY A 36 -3.74 17.84 12.69
CA GLY A 36 -3.92 19.00 13.56
C GLY A 36 -3.84 18.71 15.07
N GLY A 37 -3.38 17.51 15.48
CA GLY A 37 -3.14 17.14 16.87
C GLY A 37 -4.39 16.93 17.76
N GLU A 38 -5.59 17.28 17.29
CA GLU A 38 -6.84 17.08 18.03
C GLU A 38 -7.27 15.61 18.10
N ILE A 39 -6.89 14.83 17.07
CA ILE A 39 -7.18 13.41 16.97
C ILE A 39 -6.00 12.65 17.59
N PRO A 40 -6.20 11.90 18.70
CA PRO A 40 -5.19 10.99 19.21
C PRO A 40 -4.78 10.01 18.11
N LEU A 41 -3.53 10.10 17.68
CA LEU A 41 -2.95 9.26 16.65
C LEU A 41 -1.84 8.45 17.29
N GLU A 42 -1.91 7.13 17.16
CA GLU A 42 -0.85 6.20 17.54
C GLU A 42 -0.47 5.33 16.33
N ILE A 43 0.71 4.72 16.40
CA ILE A 43 1.19 3.73 15.42
C ILE A 43 1.38 2.40 16.13
N GLY A 44 1.09 1.29 15.45
CA GLY A 44 1.30 -0.06 15.97
C GLY A 44 1.89 -0.98 14.90
N PHE A 45 2.93 -1.72 15.29
CA PHE A 45 3.63 -2.66 14.41
C PHE A 45 3.11 -4.09 14.60
N ILE A 46 2.85 -4.78 13.49
CA ILE A 46 2.46 -6.20 13.50
C ILE A 46 3.65 -7.05 13.97
N GLU A 47 4.85 -6.76 13.46
CA GLU A 47 6.09 -7.44 13.80
C GLU A 47 7.30 -6.50 13.69
N HIS A 48 8.47 -6.99 14.09
CA HIS A 48 9.81 -6.38 13.90
C HIS A 48 10.09 -5.02 14.53
N ALA A 49 9.09 -4.29 15.00
CA ALA A 49 9.24 -2.98 15.62
C ALA A 49 8.23 -2.81 16.76
N GLN A 50 8.40 -1.73 17.50
CA GLN A 50 7.58 -1.36 18.64
C GLN A 50 7.10 0.09 18.48
N PRO A 51 5.95 0.46 19.06
CA PRO A 51 5.05 -0.37 19.88
C PRO A 51 4.24 -1.40 19.07
N SER A 52 3.79 -2.49 19.69
CA SER A 52 2.91 -3.46 19.03
C SER A 52 1.51 -2.89 18.77
N VAL A 53 0.76 -3.50 17.85
CA VAL A 53 -0.64 -3.11 17.60
C VAL A 53 -1.50 -3.25 18.86
N ASP A 54 -1.31 -4.31 19.65
CA ASP A 54 -2.09 -4.50 20.89
C ASP A 54 -1.74 -3.40 21.92
N ASP A 55 -0.45 -3.10 22.15
CA ASP A 55 -0.02 -2.07 23.11
C ASP A 55 -0.55 -0.67 22.73
N SER A 56 -0.46 -0.30 21.45
CA SER A 56 -0.94 1.00 20.98
C SER A 56 -2.47 1.12 21.03
N LEU A 57 -3.18 0.00 20.87
CA LEU A 57 -4.62 -0.03 21.03
C LEU A 57 -5.00 0.18 22.50
N ASP A 58 -4.34 -0.51 23.43
CA ASP A 58 -4.56 -0.36 24.86
C ASP A 58 -4.31 1.09 25.30
N LEU A 59 -3.24 1.72 24.82
CA LEU A 59 -2.93 3.14 25.07
C LEU A 59 -4.00 4.11 24.55
N LEU A 60 -4.63 3.79 23.41
CA LEU A 60 -5.74 4.60 22.89
C LEU A 60 -7.00 4.38 23.72
N ALA A 61 -7.30 3.14 24.09
CA ALA A 61 -8.52 2.77 24.82
C ALA A 61 -8.68 3.53 26.15
N GLU A 62 -7.58 3.93 26.78
CA GLU A 62 -7.59 4.76 27.99
C GLU A 62 -8.08 6.21 27.76
N LYS A 63 -8.07 6.69 26.51
CA LYS A 63 -8.19 8.12 26.18
C LYS A 63 -9.40 8.47 25.31
N VAL A 64 -10.05 7.47 24.68
CA VAL A 64 -11.06 7.66 23.63
C VAL A 64 -12.22 6.67 23.79
N ASP A 65 -13.38 7.03 23.22
CA ASP A 65 -14.57 6.16 23.20
C ASP A 65 -14.55 5.18 22.02
N GLY A 66 -13.77 5.49 20.98
CA GLY A 66 -13.61 4.61 19.83
C GLY A 66 -12.27 4.74 19.11
N VAL A 67 -11.82 3.65 18.48
CA VAL A 67 -10.58 3.57 17.70
C VAL A 67 -10.89 3.22 16.25
N ALA A 68 -10.33 4.01 15.33
CA ALA A 68 -10.26 3.69 13.92
C ALA A 68 -8.91 3.01 13.61
N LEU A 69 -8.93 1.72 13.28
CA LEU A 69 -7.73 1.04 12.77
C LEU A 69 -7.56 1.33 11.29
N VAL A 70 -6.43 1.93 10.93
CA VAL A 70 -6.11 2.33 9.55
C VAL A 70 -4.87 1.57 9.10
N PRO A 71 -5.02 0.52 8.27
CA PRO A 71 -3.88 -0.24 7.78
C PRO A 71 -3.06 0.59 6.79
N LEU A 72 -1.82 0.87 7.12
CA LEU A 72 -0.82 1.45 6.20
C LEU A 72 -0.12 0.30 5.45
N LEU A 73 -0.96 -0.53 4.82
CA LEU A 73 -0.59 -1.76 4.10
C LEU A 73 -1.11 -1.66 2.67
N LEU A 74 -0.36 -2.19 1.69
CA LEU A 74 -0.80 -2.18 0.30
C LEU A 74 -1.83 -3.27 0.02
N PHE A 75 -1.55 -4.53 0.36
CA PHE A 75 -2.50 -5.61 0.10
C PHE A 75 -2.88 -6.29 1.40
N ASP A 76 -4.17 -6.56 1.55
CA ASP A 76 -4.68 -7.47 2.58
C ASP A 76 -4.32 -8.90 2.13
N ALA A 77 -3.16 -9.38 2.56
CA ALA A 77 -2.53 -10.59 2.06
C ALA A 77 -2.00 -11.45 3.20
N GLY A 78 -2.12 -12.77 3.08
CA GLY A 78 -1.58 -13.70 4.08
C GLY A 78 -2.21 -13.48 5.46
N HIS A 79 -1.39 -13.36 6.49
CA HIS A 79 -1.86 -13.25 7.86
C HIS A 79 -2.58 -11.92 8.14
N SER A 80 -2.29 -10.82 7.41
CA SER A 80 -2.84 -9.48 7.75
C SER A 80 -4.37 -9.40 7.80
N LYS A 81 -5.07 -10.16 6.93
CA LYS A 81 -6.54 -10.28 6.96
C LYS A 81 -7.03 -10.90 8.29
N ASN A 82 -6.36 -11.95 8.73
CA ASN A 82 -6.67 -12.69 9.94
C ASN A 82 -6.17 -11.95 11.20
N ASP A 83 -5.04 -11.26 11.08
CA ASP A 83 -4.41 -10.51 12.17
C ASP A 83 -5.29 -9.35 12.58
N MET A 84 -5.80 -8.55 11.63
CA MET A 84 -6.65 -7.40 11.94
C MET A 84 -7.91 -7.83 12.70
N SER A 85 -8.55 -8.91 12.23
CA SER A 85 -9.70 -9.50 12.91
C SER A 85 -9.35 -9.98 14.32
N SER A 86 -8.13 -10.50 14.51
CA SER A 86 -7.65 -10.98 15.81
C SER A 86 -7.33 -9.85 16.78
N TYR A 87 -6.68 -8.76 16.34
CA TYR A 87 -6.47 -7.56 17.15
C TYR A 87 -7.80 -6.96 17.61
N ILE A 88 -8.78 -6.82 16.70
CA ILE A 88 -10.11 -6.31 17.04
C ILE A 88 -10.82 -7.20 18.06
N LYS A 89 -10.75 -8.54 17.90
CA LYS A 89 -11.35 -9.49 18.85
C LYS A 89 -10.71 -9.40 20.24
N ARG A 90 -9.38 -9.33 20.33
CA ARG A 90 -8.67 -9.17 21.61
C ARG A 90 -9.01 -7.84 22.27
N ALA A 91 -8.96 -6.75 21.51
CA ALA A 91 -9.30 -5.43 21.97
C ALA A 91 -10.73 -5.34 22.53
N ARG A 92 -11.73 -5.90 21.84
CA ARG A 92 -13.12 -5.93 22.33
C ARG A 92 -13.29 -6.75 23.60
N LYS A 93 -12.45 -7.77 23.81
CA LYS A 93 -12.47 -8.57 25.05
C LYS A 93 -11.86 -7.78 26.22
N LEU A 94 -10.76 -7.06 25.98
CA LEU A 94 -10.06 -6.28 27.01
C LEU A 94 -10.77 -4.95 27.32
N HIS A 95 -11.38 -4.33 26.32
CA HIS A 95 -12.06 -3.03 26.40
C HIS A 95 -13.50 -3.12 25.89
N PRO A 96 -14.45 -3.72 26.63
CA PRO A 96 -15.82 -3.96 26.15
C PRO A 96 -16.62 -2.72 25.77
N GLY A 97 -16.24 -1.54 26.29
CA GLY A 97 -16.87 -0.26 25.97
C GLY A 97 -16.29 0.44 24.74
N LEU A 98 -15.16 -0.04 24.21
CA LEU A 98 -14.45 0.61 23.12
C LEU A 98 -15.12 0.31 21.78
N GLU A 99 -15.56 1.34 21.07
CA GLU A 99 -16.00 1.18 19.68
C GLU A 99 -14.78 1.00 18.78
N ILE A 100 -14.83 0.02 17.87
CA ILE A 100 -13.73 -0.24 16.96
C ILE A 100 -14.26 -0.32 15.54
N ILE A 101 -13.80 0.61 14.71
CA ILE A 101 -14.00 0.60 13.25
C ILE A 101 -12.66 0.34 12.58
N ARG A 102 -12.72 -0.28 11.40
CA ARG A 102 -11.54 -0.64 10.63
C ARG A 102 -11.67 -0.10 9.21
N ASP A 103 -10.54 0.36 8.71
CA ASP A 103 -10.32 0.68 7.30
C ASP A 103 -9.75 -0.52 6.51
N TRP A 104 -9.85 -0.44 5.19
CA TRP A 104 -9.28 -1.43 4.26
C TRP A 104 -7.81 -1.13 3.95
N ALA A 105 -7.08 -2.11 3.42
CA ALA A 105 -5.74 -1.86 2.89
C ALA A 105 -5.77 -0.81 1.75
N LEU A 106 -4.64 -0.13 1.55
CA LEU A 106 -4.50 1.03 0.66
C LEU A 106 -4.26 0.67 -0.79
N GLY A 107 -3.69 -0.50 -1.06
CA GLY A 107 -3.14 -0.81 -2.38
C GLY A 107 -4.19 -0.93 -3.46
N THR A 108 -5.50 -1.04 -3.17
CA THR A 108 -6.56 -0.96 -4.19
C THR A 108 -7.25 0.40 -4.26
N ASP A 109 -6.80 1.38 -3.47
CA ASP A 109 -7.33 2.74 -3.48
C ASP A 109 -6.98 3.45 -4.80
N GLN A 110 -7.87 4.35 -5.25
CA GLN A 110 -7.63 5.21 -6.40
C GLN A 110 -6.53 6.25 -6.14
N THR A 111 -6.36 6.66 -4.89
CA THR A 111 -5.34 7.63 -4.47
C THR A 111 -3.94 7.15 -4.80
N VAL A 112 -3.68 5.84 -4.65
CA VAL A 112 -2.38 5.26 -5.02
C VAL A 112 -2.13 5.42 -6.51
N VAL A 113 -3.13 5.25 -7.37
CA VAL A 113 -2.95 5.48 -8.81
C VAL A 113 -2.61 6.94 -9.12
N SER A 114 -3.28 7.90 -8.46
CA SER A 114 -2.97 9.32 -8.65
C SER A 114 -1.54 9.65 -8.22
N LEU A 115 -1.14 9.17 -7.05
CA LEU A 115 0.22 9.32 -6.54
C LEU A 115 1.27 8.71 -7.48
N LEU A 116 1.00 7.51 -8.00
CA LEU A 116 1.93 6.85 -8.91
C LEU A 116 2.14 7.64 -10.21
N LEU A 117 1.14 8.38 -10.68
CA LEU A 117 1.30 9.27 -11.82
C LEU A 117 2.20 10.47 -11.52
N GLU A 118 2.27 10.92 -10.26
CA GLU A 118 3.13 12.04 -9.85
C GLU A 118 4.59 11.62 -9.70
N ILE A 119 4.85 10.41 -9.17
CA ILE A 119 6.23 9.94 -8.96
C ILE A 119 6.86 9.35 -10.23
N LEU A 120 6.04 8.96 -11.21
CA LEU A 120 6.54 8.43 -12.47
C LEU A 120 7.05 9.56 -13.36
N PRO A 121 8.13 9.33 -14.12
CA PRO A 121 8.57 10.30 -15.12
C PRO A 121 7.46 10.52 -16.16
N PRO A 122 7.34 11.73 -16.71
CA PRO A 122 6.41 12.00 -17.79
C PRO A 122 6.75 11.13 -19.00
N ILE A 123 5.72 10.81 -19.80
CA ILE A 123 5.92 10.15 -21.08
C ILE A 123 6.53 11.14 -22.06
N GLU A 124 7.51 10.69 -22.82
CA GLU A 124 8.18 11.45 -23.87
C GLU A 124 8.01 10.69 -25.19
N ASP A 125 7.46 11.33 -26.22
CA ASP A 125 7.06 10.67 -27.48
C ASP A 125 8.24 10.04 -28.25
N ASN A 126 9.44 10.58 -28.07
CA ASN A 126 10.66 10.13 -28.71
C ASN A 126 11.49 9.13 -27.87
N VAL A 127 10.94 8.65 -26.75
CA VAL A 127 11.62 7.71 -25.84
C VAL A 127 10.87 6.38 -25.81
N ARG A 128 11.54 5.29 -26.24
CA ARG A 128 10.98 3.94 -26.09
C ARG A 128 11.09 3.52 -24.63
N GLU A 129 10.03 3.72 -23.88
CA GLU A 129 9.97 3.37 -22.46
C GLU A 129 9.40 1.97 -22.21
N THR A 130 10.09 1.20 -21.36
CA THR A 130 9.56 0.01 -20.69
C THR A 130 9.33 0.32 -19.22
N LEU A 131 8.09 0.19 -18.76
CA LEU A 131 7.71 0.29 -17.34
C LEU A 131 7.53 -1.11 -16.76
N VAL A 132 8.22 -1.43 -15.66
CA VAL A 132 8.06 -2.67 -14.90
C VAL A 132 7.53 -2.33 -13.52
N ILE A 133 6.33 -2.81 -13.19
CA ILE A 133 5.76 -2.69 -11.85
C ILE A 133 6.20 -3.91 -11.03
N VAL A 134 6.86 -3.65 -9.91
CA VAL A 134 7.52 -4.67 -9.09
C VAL A 134 6.84 -4.75 -7.73
N GLY A 135 6.17 -5.87 -7.44
CA GLY A 135 5.62 -6.16 -6.12
C GLY A 135 6.55 -7.03 -5.26
N ARG A 136 6.28 -7.13 -3.95
CA ARG A 136 6.92 -8.15 -3.09
C ARG A 136 6.59 -9.57 -3.56
N GLY A 137 5.32 -9.78 -3.92
CA GLY A 137 4.70 -11.08 -4.10
C GLY A 137 4.12 -11.61 -2.79
N SER A 138 3.13 -12.49 -2.91
CA SER A 138 2.42 -13.13 -1.80
C SER A 138 2.08 -14.58 -2.15
N LEU A 139 1.82 -15.39 -1.12
CA LEU A 139 1.18 -16.70 -1.28
C LEU A 139 -0.34 -16.56 -1.50
N ASP A 140 -0.94 -15.41 -1.15
CA ASP A 140 -2.33 -15.08 -1.47
C ASP A 140 -2.42 -14.58 -2.93
N ALA A 141 -3.09 -15.36 -3.78
CA ALA A 141 -3.28 -15.02 -5.19
C ALA A 141 -4.03 -13.69 -5.40
N ASN A 142 -4.94 -13.31 -4.49
CA ASN A 142 -5.70 -12.06 -4.61
C ASN A 142 -4.80 -10.83 -4.38
N ALA A 143 -3.82 -10.96 -3.49
CA ALA A 143 -2.84 -9.90 -3.27
C ALA A 143 -1.96 -9.69 -4.51
N ASN A 144 -1.57 -10.79 -5.17
CA ASN A 144 -0.81 -10.72 -6.41
C ASN A 144 -1.65 -10.09 -7.53
N ALA A 145 -2.91 -10.52 -7.70
CA ALA A 145 -3.83 -9.98 -8.70
C ALA A 145 -4.11 -8.48 -8.50
N SER A 146 -4.15 -8.02 -7.24
CA SER A 146 -4.35 -6.59 -6.91
C SER A 146 -3.26 -5.69 -7.50
N LEU A 147 -2.01 -6.18 -7.62
CA LEU A 147 -0.93 -5.44 -8.28
C LEU A 147 -1.24 -5.22 -9.77
N PHE A 148 -1.70 -6.26 -10.46
CA PHE A 148 -2.07 -6.19 -11.88
C PHE A 148 -3.26 -5.27 -12.10
N TYR A 149 -4.27 -5.36 -11.22
CA TYR A 149 -5.42 -4.47 -11.27
C TYR A 149 -5.01 -2.99 -11.19
N GLN A 150 -4.17 -2.64 -10.22
CA GLN A 150 -3.70 -1.27 -10.04
C GLN A 150 -2.80 -0.81 -11.18
N GLY A 151 -1.92 -1.68 -11.67
CA GLY A 151 -1.11 -1.39 -12.84
C GLY A 151 -1.95 -1.15 -14.09
N ARG A 152 -3.04 -1.89 -14.27
CA ARG A 152 -3.98 -1.63 -15.36
C ARG A 152 -4.66 -0.27 -15.21
N ARG A 153 -5.14 0.08 -14.02
CA ARG A 153 -5.75 1.40 -13.74
C ARG A 153 -4.77 2.56 -13.95
N LEU A 154 -3.52 2.36 -13.55
CA LEU A 154 -2.43 3.31 -13.81
C LEU A 154 -2.23 3.49 -15.30
N TRP A 155 -2.15 2.40 -16.06
CA TRP A 155 -1.99 2.46 -17.51
C TRP A 155 -3.15 3.18 -18.20
N GLU A 156 -4.40 2.95 -17.76
CA GLU A 156 -5.56 3.65 -18.31
C GLU A 156 -5.48 5.18 -18.18
N ARG A 157 -4.77 5.68 -17.17
CA ARG A 157 -4.57 7.13 -16.95
C ARG A 157 -3.27 7.65 -17.55
N ARG A 158 -2.21 6.85 -17.55
CA ARG A 158 -0.89 7.24 -18.05
C ARG A 158 -0.78 7.15 -19.58
N LYS A 159 -1.48 6.20 -20.22
CA LYS A 159 -1.56 6.01 -21.68
C LYS A 159 -0.20 5.88 -22.42
N GLY A 160 0.75 5.12 -21.86
CA GLY A 160 2.03 4.76 -22.49
C GLY A 160 2.11 3.29 -22.91
N THR A 161 3.32 2.73 -22.99
CA THR A 161 3.54 1.28 -23.12
C THR A 161 2.84 0.53 -21.99
N LEU A 162 2.21 -0.62 -22.30
CA LEU A 162 1.60 -1.46 -21.28
C LEU A 162 2.68 -1.91 -20.26
N PRO A 163 2.46 -1.75 -18.94
CA PRO A 163 3.45 -2.13 -17.96
C PRO A 163 3.68 -3.64 -17.96
N LEU A 164 4.94 -4.04 -17.80
CA LEU A 164 5.28 -5.39 -17.40
C LEU A 164 5.15 -5.53 -15.89
N PHE A 165 4.90 -6.75 -15.42
CA PHE A 165 4.71 -7.04 -14.00
C PHE A 165 5.71 -8.09 -13.55
N SER A 166 6.27 -7.89 -12.36
CA SER A 166 7.15 -8.87 -11.74
C SER A 166 7.11 -8.79 -10.22
N PHE A 167 7.73 -9.77 -9.58
CA PHE A 167 7.85 -9.86 -8.14
C PHE A 167 9.29 -10.04 -7.70
N ILE A 168 9.63 -9.44 -6.55
CA ILE A 168 11.02 -9.43 -6.05
C ILE A 168 11.32 -10.55 -5.05
N SER A 169 10.31 -11.16 -4.41
CA SER A 169 10.56 -12.03 -3.24
C SER A 169 9.75 -13.31 -3.13
N VAL A 170 8.42 -13.31 -3.25
CA VAL A 170 7.63 -14.52 -2.88
C VAL A 170 7.23 -15.37 -4.07
N THR A 171 6.64 -14.75 -5.10
CA THR A 171 5.99 -15.46 -6.22
C THR A 171 6.66 -15.14 -7.56
N GLU A 172 6.24 -15.85 -8.60
CA GLU A 172 6.58 -15.62 -10.01
C GLU A 172 5.58 -14.67 -10.70
N PRO A 173 5.97 -14.00 -11.81
CA PRO A 173 7.30 -14.02 -12.43
C PRO A 173 8.33 -13.15 -11.69
N ARG A 174 9.57 -13.64 -11.51
CA ARG A 174 10.65 -12.87 -10.87
C ARG A 174 11.12 -11.68 -11.69
N LEU A 175 11.46 -10.58 -11.01
CA LEU A 175 12.14 -9.45 -11.63
C LEU A 175 13.46 -9.86 -12.30
N SER A 176 14.24 -10.74 -11.68
CA SER A 176 15.51 -11.21 -12.25
C SER A 176 15.31 -11.88 -13.61
N GLY A 177 14.41 -12.86 -13.69
CA GLY A 177 14.09 -13.55 -14.94
C GLY A 177 13.48 -12.63 -15.99
N LEU A 178 12.64 -11.68 -15.56
CA LEU A 178 12.10 -10.66 -16.47
C LEU A 178 13.22 -9.81 -17.07
N LEU A 179 14.13 -9.28 -16.26
CA LEU A 179 15.26 -8.46 -16.73
C LEU A 179 16.20 -9.26 -17.64
N GLU A 180 16.45 -10.54 -17.35
CA GLU A 180 17.24 -11.42 -18.23
C GLU A 180 16.60 -11.62 -19.60
N SER A 181 15.26 -11.61 -19.67
CA SER A 181 14.52 -11.73 -20.92
C SER A 181 14.38 -10.43 -21.72
N LEU A 182 14.70 -9.28 -21.13
CA LEU A 182 14.57 -7.99 -21.80
C LEU A 182 15.76 -7.73 -22.75
N PRO A 183 15.51 -7.54 -24.06
CA PRO A 183 16.56 -7.17 -24.99
C PRO A 183 16.99 -5.70 -24.76
N PRO A 184 18.30 -5.41 -24.65
CA PRO A 184 18.78 -4.07 -24.29
C PRO A 184 18.61 -3.00 -25.39
N ASP A 185 18.41 -3.40 -26.64
CA ASP A 185 18.28 -2.53 -27.81
C ASP A 185 16.84 -2.05 -28.07
N ARG A 186 15.85 -2.59 -27.36
CA ARG A 186 14.41 -2.30 -27.59
C ARG A 186 13.84 -1.14 -26.78
N GLN A 187 14.58 -0.62 -25.81
CA GLN A 187 14.13 0.48 -24.96
C GLN A 187 15.25 1.49 -24.74
N ASP A 188 14.89 2.76 -24.75
CA ASP A 188 15.79 3.87 -24.42
C ASP A 188 15.71 4.18 -22.91
N ARG A 189 14.59 3.81 -22.27
CA ARG A 189 14.34 3.98 -20.83
C ARG A 189 13.68 2.75 -20.22
N LEU A 190 14.26 2.23 -19.14
CA LEU A 190 13.68 1.20 -18.28
C LEU A 190 13.30 1.81 -16.93
N VAL A 191 12.01 1.90 -16.64
CA VAL A 191 11.50 2.38 -15.35
C VAL A 191 11.08 1.17 -14.52
N LEU A 192 11.77 0.95 -13.40
CA LEU A 192 11.34 0.02 -12.37
C LEU A 192 10.51 0.82 -11.36
N LEU A 193 9.25 0.45 -11.21
CA LEU A 193 8.33 1.00 -10.23
C LEU A 193 8.13 -0.02 -9.09
N PRO A 194 8.87 0.08 -7.98
CA PRO A 194 8.58 -0.68 -6.78
C PRO A 194 7.21 -0.25 -6.23
N TYR A 195 6.27 -1.19 -6.14
CA TYR A 195 4.98 -0.96 -5.50
C TYR A 195 5.12 -1.17 -3.98
N PHE A 196 5.83 -0.24 -3.33
CA PHE A 196 6.20 -0.28 -1.91
C PHE A 196 5.93 1.07 -1.23
N LEU A 197 5.48 1.03 0.01
CA LEU A 197 5.28 2.24 0.81
C LEU A 197 6.59 2.75 1.42
N PHE A 198 7.49 1.88 1.85
CA PHE A 198 8.67 2.29 2.63
C PHE A 198 9.95 1.66 2.11
N GLU A 199 11.08 2.22 2.57
CA GLU A 199 12.41 1.73 2.25
C GLU A 199 12.71 0.36 2.89
N GLY A 200 13.76 -0.30 2.39
CA GLY A 200 14.29 -1.51 2.98
C GLY A 200 15.05 -2.39 2.00
N VAL A 201 15.46 -3.57 2.46
CA VAL A 201 16.30 -4.51 1.69
C VAL A 201 15.73 -4.91 0.31
N LEU A 202 14.40 -4.90 0.15
CA LEU A 202 13.78 -5.23 -1.14
C LEU A 202 13.91 -4.10 -2.16
N MET A 203 13.88 -2.85 -1.73
CA MET A 203 14.17 -1.70 -2.59
C MET A 203 15.60 -1.77 -3.09
N ASP A 204 16.56 -2.07 -2.21
CA ASP A 204 17.97 -2.24 -2.57
C ASP A 204 18.16 -3.38 -3.57
N ARG A 205 17.44 -4.50 -3.38
CA ARG A 205 17.48 -5.61 -4.34
C ARG A 205 17.00 -5.19 -5.73
N ILE A 206 15.94 -4.39 -5.84
CA ILE A 206 15.43 -3.89 -7.13
C ILE A 206 16.46 -2.96 -7.77
N ARG A 207 17.04 -2.02 -7.00
CA ARG A 207 18.11 -1.12 -7.47
C ARG A 207 19.32 -1.91 -7.99
N ASN A 208 19.76 -2.90 -7.24
CA ASN A 208 20.90 -3.75 -7.60
C ASN A 208 20.62 -4.57 -8.87
N LEU A 209 19.42 -5.14 -9.01
CA LEU A 209 19.04 -5.87 -10.22
C LEU A 209 19.01 -4.96 -11.46
N GLY A 210 18.51 -3.73 -11.32
CA GLY A 210 18.57 -2.73 -12.40
C GLY A 210 20.01 -2.37 -12.78
N ALA A 211 20.89 -2.15 -11.78
CA ALA A 211 22.31 -1.88 -12.01
C ALA A 211 23.03 -3.06 -12.68
N SER A 212 22.78 -4.29 -12.22
CA SER A 212 23.33 -5.50 -12.83
C SER A 212 22.83 -5.73 -14.26
N TYR A 213 21.57 -5.40 -14.56
CA TYR A 213 21.04 -5.46 -15.93
C TYR A 213 21.80 -4.49 -16.85
N ARG A 214 22.08 -3.27 -16.37
CA ARG A 214 22.87 -2.28 -17.13
C ARG A 214 24.25 -2.81 -17.47
N GLU A 215 24.96 -3.31 -16.47
CA GLU A 215 26.34 -3.77 -16.61
C GLU A 215 26.43 -4.98 -17.55
N LYS A 216 25.62 -6.02 -17.31
CA LYS A 216 25.66 -7.27 -18.09
C LYS A 216 25.32 -7.10 -19.57
N ASN A 217 24.48 -6.12 -19.90
CA ASN A 217 23.99 -5.90 -21.25
C ASN A 217 24.61 -4.68 -21.95
N ALA A 218 25.59 -4.02 -21.32
CA ALA A 218 26.13 -2.74 -21.77
C ALA A 218 25.02 -1.73 -22.16
N PHE A 219 23.94 -1.70 -21.37
CA PHE A 219 22.73 -0.94 -21.68
C PHE A 219 23.03 0.56 -21.71
N SER A 220 22.89 1.17 -22.89
CA SER A 220 23.18 2.59 -23.13
C SER A 220 22.05 3.53 -22.71
N GLY A 221 20.84 3.01 -22.48
CA GLY A 221 19.68 3.80 -22.08
C GLY A 221 19.66 4.18 -20.59
N THR A 222 18.59 4.83 -20.15
CA THR A 222 18.40 5.24 -18.75
C THR A 222 17.64 4.17 -17.97
N ILE A 223 18.08 3.88 -16.74
CA ILE A 223 17.35 3.02 -15.80
C ILE A 223 16.95 3.90 -14.63
N LEU A 224 15.66 3.98 -14.37
CA LEU A 224 15.09 4.71 -13.25
C LEU A 224 14.43 3.72 -12.31
N VAL A 225 14.75 3.82 -11.02
CA VAL A 225 14.01 3.12 -9.96
C VAL A 225 13.31 4.20 -9.16
N THR A 226 11.97 4.21 -9.18
CA THR A 226 11.22 5.21 -8.42
C THR A 226 11.43 5.00 -6.92
N PRO A 227 11.37 6.06 -6.09
CA PRO A 227 11.35 5.89 -4.65
C PRO A 227 10.08 5.15 -4.21
N PRO A 228 10.07 4.57 -2.99
CA PRO A 228 8.82 4.17 -2.35
C PRO A 228 8.00 5.44 -2.03
N PHE A 229 6.69 5.29 -1.83
CA PHE A 229 5.77 6.44 -1.90
C PHE A 229 5.00 6.73 -0.60
N GLY A 230 5.35 6.07 0.50
CA GLY A 230 4.61 6.10 1.77
C GLY A 230 4.79 7.38 2.59
N ASP A 231 5.77 8.22 2.29
CA ASP A 231 5.98 9.54 2.92
C ASP A 231 5.65 10.71 1.98
N HIS A 232 5.22 10.41 0.75
CA HIS A 232 4.95 11.41 -0.26
C HIS A 232 3.82 12.36 0.21
N PRO A 233 3.97 13.70 0.07
CA PRO A 233 2.99 14.65 0.59
C PRO A 233 1.54 14.37 0.16
N VAL A 234 1.32 14.13 -1.13
CA VAL A 234 0.00 13.82 -1.70
C VAL A 234 -0.58 12.51 -1.16
N PHE A 235 0.27 11.52 -0.88
CA PHE A 235 -0.17 10.30 -0.23
C PHE A 235 -0.67 10.58 1.19
N LEU A 236 0.11 11.33 1.98
CA LEU A 236 -0.24 11.66 3.35
C LEU A 236 -1.49 12.54 3.44
N ASP A 237 -1.68 13.48 2.52
CA ASP A 237 -2.90 14.28 2.44
C ASP A 237 -4.11 13.38 2.17
N HIS A 238 -3.98 12.41 1.26
CA HIS A 238 -5.02 11.42 1.01
C HIS A 238 -5.30 10.50 2.20
N ILE A 239 -4.29 10.10 2.96
CA ILE A 239 -4.49 9.33 4.19
C ILE A 239 -5.21 10.17 5.24
N ALA A 240 -4.86 11.45 5.39
CA ALA A 240 -5.58 12.36 6.30
C ALA A 240 -7.05 12.50 5.90
N ASP A 241 -7.35 12.77 4.62
CA ASP A 241 -8.73 12.85 4.10
C ASP A 241 -9.51 11.55 4.32
N ARG A 242 -8.83 10.41 4.13
CA ARG A 242 -9.40 9.08 4.35
C ARG A 242 -9.74 8.87 5.83
N ILE A 243 -8.85 9.26 6.75
CA ILE A 243 -9.09 9.24 8.21
C ILE A 243 -10.27 10.14 8.57
N HIS A 244 -10.27 11.41 8.16
CA HIS A 244 -11.37 12.34 8.47
C HIS A 244 -12.71 11.82 7.98
N ARG A 245 -12.75 11.23 6.78
CA ARG A 245 -13.95 10.59 6.24
C ARG A 245 -14.37 9.39 7.08
N LEU A 246 -13.46 8.48 7.40
CA LEU A 246 -13.75 7.30 8.25
C LEU A 246 -14.33 7.70 9.60
N LEU A 247 -13.73 8.70 10.27
CA LEU A 247 -14.22 9.20 11.56
C LEU A 247 -15.60 9.87 11.46
N ARG A 248 -15.92 10.48 10.31
CA ARG A 248 -17.22 11.15 10.08
C ARG A 248 -18.34 10.18 9.73
N THR A 249 -18.04 9.13 8.94
CA THR A 249 -19.06 8.24 8.37
C THR A 249 -19.13 6.87 9.05
N GLY A 250 -18.11 6.52 9.84
CA GLY A 250 -17.91 5.17 10.38
C GLY A 250 -17.65 4.11 9.28
N LYS A 251 -17.49 4.54 8.03
CA LYS A 251 -17.39 3.67 6.85
C LYS A 251 -16.39 4.23 5.85
N THR A 252 -15.45 3.40 5.43
CA THR A 252 -14.70 3.67 4.21
C THR A 252 -15.50 3.17 3.01
N PRO A 253 -15.69 3.99 1.95
CA PRO A 253 -16.23 3.50 0.69
C PRO A 253 -15.39 2.30 0.22
N MET A 254 -16.03 1.16 -0.02
CA MET A 254 -15.33 -0.01 -0.52
C MET A 254 -14.58 0.36 -1.81
N PRO A 255 -13.32 -0.05 -1.98
CA PRO A 255 -12.69 0.02 -3.29
C PRO A 255 -13.61 -0.74 -4.27
N ARG A 256 -13.86 -0.18 -5.45
CA ARG A 256 -14.77 -0.77 -6.47
C ARG A 256 -14.29 -2.13 -7.02
N TRP A 257 -13.22 -2.70 -6.47
CA TRP A 257 -12.82 -4.06 -6.73
C TRP A 257 -13.69 -4.99 -5.89
N PRO A 258 -14.50 -5.88 -6.50
CA PRO A 258 -15.25 -6.85 -5.73
C PRO A 258 -14.26 -7.73 -4.97
N VAL A 259 -14.33 -7.69 -3.64
CA VAL A 259 -13.73 -8.74 -2.84
C VAL A 259 -14.52 -9.99 -3.19
N VAL A 260 -13.92 -10.91 -3.94
CA VAL A 260 -14.47 -12.26 -4.09
C VAL A 260 -14.11 -12.98 -2.80
N HIS A 261 -14.94 -12.80 -1.76
CA HIS A 261 -14.90 -13.66 -0.59
C HIS A 261 -15.36 -15.06 -1.04
N PRO A 262 -14.60 -16.14 -0.73
CA PRO A 262 -15.06 -17.49 -1.01
C PRO A 262 -16.33 -17.87 -0.22
N ASP A 263 -16.62 -17.16 0.87
CA ASP A 263 -17.63 -17.55 1.88
C ASP A 263 -18.77 -16.52 2.11
N GLU A 264 -18.90 -15.49 1.27
CA GLU A 264 -20.15 -14.72 1.25
C GLU A 264 -21.08 -15.32 0.19
N SER A 265 -22.05 -16.09 0.68
CA SER A 265 -23.13 -16.68 -0.12
C SER A 265 -23.68 -15.68 -1.14
N ALA A 266 -23.80 -16.15 -2.38
CA ALA A 266 -24.11 -15.42 -3.61
C ALA A 266 -25.47 -14.65 -3.66
N GLU A 267 -26.04 -14.22 -2.54
CA GLU A 267 -27.37 -13.60 -2.50
C GLU A 267 -27.40 -12.06 -2.47
N GLN A 268 -26.27 -11.36 -2.48
CA GLN A 268 -26.28 -9.87 -2.41
C GLN A 268 -25.59 -9.12 -3.56
N LEU A 269 -25.15 -9.80 -4.62
CA LEU A 269 -24.70 -9.12 -5.84
C LEU A 269 -25.85 -8.99 -6.84
N THR A 270 -26.87 -8.19 -6.51
CA THR A 270 -27.73 -7.63 -7.55
C THR A 270 -26.96 -6.51 -8.24
N LEU A 271 -26.25 -6.88 -9.31
CA LEU A 271 -25.74 -5.96 -10.31
C LEU A 271 -26.94 -5.27 -10.97
N THR A 272 -27.21 -4.02 -10.61
CA THR A 272 -28.03 -3.17 -11.47
C THR A 272 -27.15 -2.78 -12.66
N GLU A 273 -27.22 -3.58 -13.71
CA GLU A 273 -26.84 -3.18 -15.05
C GLU A 273 -27.70 -1.97 -15.45
N ARG A 274 -27.05 -0.84 -15.74
CA ARG A 274 -27.43 0.08 -16.81
C ARG A 274 -26.36 1.15 -16.97
N GLU A 275 -26.02 1.39 -18.23
CA GLU A 275 -25.20 2.47 -18.79
C GLU A 275 -23.70 2.15 -18.95
N PHE A 276 -23.44 1.32 -19.97
CA PHE A 276 -22.37 1.59 -20.94
C PHE A 276 -22.94 2.42 -22.09
#